data_AF-A0A9E0XSX2-F1
#
_entry.id   AF-A0A9E0XSX2-F1
#
_cell.length_a   1.000
_cell.length_b   1.000
_cell.length_c   1.000
_cell.angle_alpha   90.00
_cell.angle_beta   90.00
_cell.angle_gamma   90.00
#
_symmetry.space_group_name_H-M   'P 1'
#
loop_
_entity.id
_entity.type
_entity.pdbx_description
1 polymer ?
#
loop_
_entity_poly.entity_id
_entity_poly.type
_entity_poly.pdbx_seq_one_letter_code
_entity_poly.pdbx_strand_id
1 'polypeptide(L)'
;MPEKLKTQRGMTIVELILALGVALMTLILLVNMHKNASDDLKAKRSADYLLTFTQAASRYAAANRDGLVKAMRNDSASQTDFCTSTVNLALSGKTSYTCVTDLARLISKNALPASFAGSTNAYGQTLSAIFKLANPASGSELANGDNQDVEILVVANNGVPITQTSELGLAVELLGGVGGFVPPAGTSGLCPAGKEVCGPGWASTLADFGACRKGVDAGCN
;
A
#
# COMPACT_ATOMS: atom_id res chain seq x y z
N MET A 1 -66.19 9.48 52.66
CA MET A 1 -66.20 8.64 51.45
C MET A 1 -64.75 8.39 51.06
N PRO A 2 -64.22 7.16 51.10
CA PRO A 2 -62.84 6.92 50.73
C PRO A 2 -62.70 6.84 49.21
N GLU A 3 -61.89 7.73 48.66
CA GLU A 3 -61.55 7.80 47.24
C GLU A 3 -60.60 6.64 46.91
N LYS A 4 -61.06 5.71 46.05
CA LYS A 4 -60.24 4.57 45.60
C LYS A 4 -59.17 5.07 44.64
N LEU A 5 -57.92 5.18 45.12
CA LEU A 5 -56.74 5.32 44.27
C LEU A 5 -56.60 4.08 43.38
N LYS A 6 -56.97 4.24 42.10
CA LYS A 6 -56.79 3.24 41.05
C LYS A 6 -55.30 3.15 40.72
N THR A 7 -54.61 2.18 41.30
CA THR A 7 -53.18 1.95 41.04
C THR A 7 -53.00 1.38 39.63
N GLN A 8 -52.65 2.25 38.68
CA GLN A 8 -52.38 1.92 37.29
C GLN A 8 -50.97 1.31 37.18
N ARG A 9 -50.78 0.08 37.67
CA ARG A 9 -49.46 -0.59 37.76
C ARG A 9 -49.03 -1.36 36.50
N GLY A 10 -49.86 -1.40 35.46
CA GLY A 10 -49.59 -2.19 34.25
C GLY A 10 -48.82 -1.46 33.14
N MET A 11 -48.91 -0.12 33.05
CA MET A 11 -48.27 0.63 31.96
C MET A 11 -46.77 0.84 32.15
N THR A 12 -46.27 0.88 33.39
CA THR A 12 -44.88 1.21 33.68
C THR A 12 -43.87 0.14 33.27
N ILE A 13 -44.23 -1.15 33.33
CA ILE A 13 -43.32 -2.24 32.93
C ILE A 13 -43.19 -2.31 31.40
N VAL A 14 -44.30 -2.15 30.67
CA VAL A 14 -44.30 -2.18 29.20
C VAL A 14 -43.52 -1.00 28.62
N GLU A 15 -43.70 0.19 29.20
CA GLU A 15 -42.97 1.40 28.80
C GLU A 15 -41.47 1.26 29.07
N LEU A 16 -41.09 0.64 30.19
CA LEU A 16 -39.68 0.39 30.51
C LEU A 16 -39.04 -0.62 29.55
N ILE A 17 -39.74 -1.68 29.16
CA ILE A 17 -39.26 -2.64 28.16
C ILE A 17 -39.10 -1.96 26.79
N LEU A 18 -40.06 -1.11 26.40
CA LEU A 18 -40.00 -0.39 25.13
C LEU A 18 -38.84 0.62 25.12
N ALA A 19 -38.66 1.38 26.20
CA ALA A 19 -37.53 2.29 26.36
C ALA A 19 -36.18 1.56 26.28
N LEU A 20 -36.08 0.37 26.91
CA LEU A 20 -34.87 -0.45 26.84
C LEU A 20 -34.61 -0.96 25.41
N GLY A 21 -35.66 -1.35 24.69
CA GLY A 21 -35.57 -1.76 23.28
C GLY A 21 -35.05 -0.65 22.37
N VAL A 22 -35.57 0.57 22.53
CA VAL A 22 -35.10 1.75 21.76
C VAL A 22 -33.65 2.10 22.14
N ALA A 23 -33.30 2.03 23.43
CA ALA A 23 -31.93 2.25 23.90
C ALA A 23 -30.93 1.23 23.30
N LEU A 24 -31.32 -0.04 23.20
CA LEU A 24 -30.47 -1.06 22.58
C LEU A 24 -30.31 -0.86 21.07
N MET A 25 -31.39 -0.50 20.36
CA MET A 25 -31.28 -0.22 18.92
C MET A 25 -30.40 1.00 18.64
N THR A 26 -30.55 2.07 19.41
CA THR A 26 -29.70 3.27 19.28
C THR A 26 -28.24 2.95 19.62
N LEU A 27 -27.97 2.11 20.61
CA LEU A 27 -26.62 1.66 20.92
C LEU A 27 -26.00 0.86 19.77
N ILE A 28 -26.74 -0.06 19.15
CA ILE A 28 -26.25 -0.84 17.99
C ILE A 28 -25.92 0.10 16.81
N LEU A 29 -26.77 1.08 16.54
CA LEU A 29 -26.52 2.07 15.48
C LEU A 29 -25.26 2.90 15.77
N LEU A 30 -25.07 3.36 17.02
CA LEU A 30 -23.88 4.09 17.43
C LEU A 30 -22.60 3.24 17.30
N VAL A 31 -22.67 1.96 17.68
CA VAL A 31 -21.53 1.04 17.54
C VAL A 31 -21.12 0.87 16.08
N ASN A 32 -22.10 0.71 15.17
CA ASN A 32 -21.82 0.61 13.73
C ASN A 32 -21.24 1.90 13.17
N MET A 33 -21.79 3.06 13.55
CA MET A 33 -21.28 4.36 13.12
C MET A 33 -19.86 4.61 13.62
N HIS A 34 -19.57 4.22 14.88
CA HIS A 34 -18.24 4.35 15.46
C HIS A 34 -17.22 3.45 14.78
N LYS A 35 -17.61 2.20 14.45
CA LYS A 35 -16.77 1.28 13.69
C LYS A 35 -16.40 1.86 12.32
N ASN A 36 -17.38 2.35 11.57
CA ASN A 36 -17.14 2.94 10.25
C ASN A 36 -16.23 4.17 10.34
N ALA A 37 -16.49 5.08 11.28
CA ALA A 37 -15.64 6.25 11.47
C ALA A 37 -14.19 5.90 11.87
N SER A 38 -14.01 4.87 12.71
CA SER A 38 -12.68 4.36 13.06
C SER A 38 -11.97 3.77 11.84
N ASP A 39 -12.68 3.01 11.02
CA ASP A 39 -12.10 2.37 9.84
C ASP A 39 -11.72 3.43 8.77
N ASP A 40 -12.54 4.45 8.57
CA ASP A 40 -12.22 5.61 7.71
C ASP A 40 -10.95 6.34 8.15
N LEU A 41 -10.79 6.57 9.46
CA LEU A 41 -9.58 7.18 10.01
C LEU A 41 -8.33 6.32 9.77
N LYS A 42 -8.44 4.99 9.84
CA LYS A 42 -7.33 4.08 9.54
C LYS A 42 -6.96 4.11 8.07
N ALA A 43 -7.93 4.14 7.17
CA ALA A 43 -7.66 4.29 5.74
C ALA A 43 -6.99 5.61 5.43
N LYS A 44 -7.55 6.72 5.93
CA LYS A 44 -6.96 8.04 5.71
C LYS A 44 -5.50 8.08 6.16
N ARG A 45 -5.20 7.61 7.37
CA ARG A 45 -3.81 7.54 7.87
C ARG A 45 -2.92 6.65 7.00
N SER A 46 -3.44 5.54 6.50
CA SER A 46 -2.68 4.63 5.65
C SER A 46 -2.43 5.22 4.26
N ALA A 47 -3.39 5.97 3.72
CA ALA A 47 -3.25 6.70 2.47
C ALA A 47 -2.28 7.88 2.60
N ASP A 48 -2.36 8.67 3.68
CA ASP A 48 -1.40 9.74 3.97
C ASP A 48 0.03 9.20 4.12
N TYR A 49 0.15 8.05 4.80
CA TYR A 49 1.42 7.33 4.95
C TYR A 49 1.99 6.90 3.60
N LEU A 50 1.15 6.29 2.75
CA LEU A 50 1.54 5.87 1.40
C LEU A 50 1.92 7.06 0.52
N LEU A 51 1.11 8.12 0.51
CA LEU A 51 1.37 9.33 -0.26
C LEU A 51 2.71 9.97 0.12
N THR A 52 2.97 10.08 1.43
CA THR A 52 4.23 10.64 1.94
C THR A 52 5.42 9.79 1.49
N PHE A 53 5.29 8.47 1.56
CA PHE A 53 6.32 7.55 1.10
C PHE A 53 6.53 7.66 -0.42
N THR A 54 5.47 7.68 -1.22
CA THR A 54 5.54 7.81 -2.69
C THR A 54 6.24 9.10 -3.10
N GLN A 55 5.91 10.23 -2.45
CA GLN A 55 6.58 11.50 -2.70
C GLN A 55 8.05 11.47 -2.30
N ALA A 56 8.41 10.80 -1.21
CA ALA A 56 9.80 10.63 -0.81
C ALA A 56 10.58 9.74 -1.80
N ALA A 57 9.96 8.65 -2.25
CA ALA A 57 10.54 7.74 -3.23
C ALA A 57 10.77 8.43 -4.58
N SER A 58 9.82 9.27 -5.04
CA SER A 58 9.99 10.04 -6.28
C SER A 58 11.07 11.10 -6.17
N ARG A 59 11.16 11.81 -5.04
CA ARG A 59 12.26 12.75 -4.76
C ARG A 59 13.61 12.04 -4.70
N TYR A 60 13.66 10.88 -4.06
CA TYR A 60 14.87 10.04 -4.01
C TYR A 60 15.31 9.60 -5.41
N ALA A 61 14.36 9.15 -6.25
CA ALA A 61 14.63 8.77 -7.63
C ALA A 61 15.16 9.94 -8.46
N ALA A 62 14.54 11.12 -8.33
CA ALA A 62 14.98 12.32 -9.04
C ALA A 62 16.39 12.77 -8.59
N ALA A 63 16.67 12.73 -7.28
CA ALA A 63 17.96 13.17 -6.73
C ALA A 63 19.11 12.19 -6.98
N ASN A 64 18.81 10.89 -7.14
CA ASN A 64 19.82 9.82 -7.27
C ASN A 64 19.70 9.07 -8.60
N ARG A 65 19.12 9.70 -9.62
CA ARG A 65 18.76 9.08 -10.90
C ARG A 65 19.92 8.28 -11.49
N ASP A 66 21.08 8.89 -11.64
CA ASP A 66 22.23 8.24 -12.29
C ASP A 66 22.75 7.03 -11.51
N GLY A 67 22.75 7.12 -10.18
CA GLY A 67 23.14 6.02 -9.30
C GLY A 67 22.14 4.87 -9.37
N LEU A 68 20.84 5.17 -9.39
CA LEU A 68 19.79 4.17 -9.56
C LEU A 68 19.84 3.51 -10.93
N VAL A 69 20.07 4.27 -12.01
CA VAL A 69 20.23 3.72 -13.37
C VAL A 69 21.41 2.76 -13.43
N LYS A 70 22.56 3.12 -12.84
CA LYS A 70 23.72 2.22 -12.74
C LYS A 70 23.41 0.97 -11.92
N ALA A 71 22.75 1.13 -10.77
CA ALA A 71 22.34 0.02 -9.92
C ALA A 71 21.40 -0.95 -10.66
N MET A 72 20.41 -0.43 -11.40
CA MET A 72 19.51 -1.22 -12.23
C MET A 72 20.24 -1.93 -13.38
N ARG A 73 21.34 -1.37 -13.88
CA ARG A 73 22.23 -1.99 -14.88
C ARG A 73 23.21 -3.02 -14.30
N ASN A 74 23.02 -3.43 -13.05
CA ASN A 74 23.87 -4.40 -12.35
C ASN A 74 25.28 -3.92 -12.02
N ASP A 75 25.50 -2.60 -11.89
CA ASP A 75 26.72 -2.10 -11.25
C ASP A 75 26.70 -2.43 -9.75
N SER A 76 27.59 -3.32 -9.32
CA SER A 76 27.56 -3.88 -7.95
C SER A 76 27.80 -2.84 -6.85
N ALA A 77 28.59 -1.80 -7.13
CA ALA A 77 28.81 -0.70 -6.19
C ALA A 77 27.52 0.12 -6.00
N SER A 78 26.90 0.55 -7.10
CA SER A 78 25.65 1.30 -7.08
C SER A 78 24.49 0.47 -6.51
N GLN A 79 24.44 -0.84 -6.75
CA GLN A 79 23.44 -1.72 -6.13
C GLN A 79 23.53 -1.71 -4.60
N THR A 80 24.74 -1.71 -4.05
CA THR A 80 24.97 -1.67 -2.60
C THR A 80 24.57 -0.32 -2.01
N ASP A 81 24.81 0.76 -2.75
CA ASP A 81 24.61 2.13 -2.28
C ASP A 81 23.16 2.62 -2.39
N PHE A 82 22.43 2.17 -3.41
CA PHE A 82 21.10 2.69 -3.75
C PHE A 82 19.97 1.68 -3.56
N CYS A 83 20.24 0.39 -3.66
CA CYS A 83 19.23 -0.66 -3.52
C CYS A 83 19.28 -1.33 -2.14
N THR A 84 18.24 -2.10 -1.86
CA THR A 84 18.14 -3.01 -0.72
C THR A 84 17.76 -4.40 -1.21
N SER A 85 18.23 -5.43 -0.50
CA SER A 85 17.92 -6.84 -0.77
C SER A 85 16.85 -7.41 0.18
N THR A 86 16.27 -6.56 1.04
CA THR A 86 15.46 -6.99 2.20
C THR A 86 14.01 -7.33 1.86
N VAL A 87 13.50 -6.90 0.72
CA VAL A 87 12.14 -7.30 0.35
C VAL A 87 12.22 -8.73 -0.19
N ASN A 88 11.46 -9.65 0.42
CA ASN A 88 11.23 -11.04 -0.02
C ASN A 88 10.50 -11.13 -1.38
N LEU A 89 10.79 -10.19 -2.26
CA LEU A 89 10.53 -10.27 -3.68
C LEU A 89 11.63 -11.17 -4.22
N ALA A 90 11.28 -12.21 -4.96
CA ALA A 90 12.23 -13.00 -5.73
C ALA A 90 12.79 -12.20 -6.93
N LEU A 91 13.05 -10.91 -6.71
CA LEU A 91 13.66 -9.94 -7.62
C LEU A 91 15.14 -9.75 -7.33
N SER A 92 15.61 -10.14 -6.14
CA SER A 92 17.03 -10.03 -5.77
C SER A 92 17.94 -10.70 -6.81
N GLY A 93 18.54 -9.88 -7.67
CA GLY A 93 19.68 -10.21 -8.51
C GLY A 93 19.42 -10.99 -9.81
N LYS A 94 18.18 -11.15 -10.29
CA LYS A 94 17.93 -11.96 -11.52
C LYS A 94 16.91 -11.41 -12.52
N THR A 95 16.20 -10.33 -12.20
CA THR A 95 15.31 -9.67 -13.16
C THR A 95 15.93 -8.35 -13.58
N SER A 96 16.41 -8.33 -14.81
CA SER A 96 17.15 -7.26 -15.46
C SER A 96 16.49 -5.89 -15.21
N TYR A 97 17.26 -4.91 -14.74
CA TYR A 97 16.86 -3.49 -14.70
C TYR A 97 15.92 -3.03 -13.58
N THR A 98 15.94 -3.70 -12.42
CA THR A 98 15.17 -3.28 -11.24
C THR A 98 16.05 -2.98 -10.02
N CYS A 99 15.58 -2.09 -9.16
CA CYS A 99 16.21 -1.73 -7.89
C CYS A 99 15.12 -1.51 -6.83
N VAL A 100 15.21 -2.22 -5.71
CA VAL A 100 14.25 -2.06 -4.61
C VAL A 100 14.86 -1.19 -3.53
N THR A 101 14.07 -0.36 -2.88
CA THR A 101 14.49 0.51 -1.77
C THR A 101 13.45 0.43 -0.67
N ASP A 102 13.88 0.13 0.54
CA ASP A 102 13.02 0.10 1.72
C ASP A 102 13.02 1.45 2.43
N LEU A 103 12.19 1.52 3.47
CA LEU A 103 12.04 2.70 4.28
C LEU A 103 13.33 3.08 5.04
N ALA A 104 14.12 2.10 5.48
CA ALA A 104 15.38 2.35 6.16
C ALA A 104 16.40 3.01 5.24
N ARG A 105 16.46 2.59 3.97
CA ARG A 105 17.32 3.21 2.96
C ARG A 105 16.91 4.64 2.66
N LEU A 106 15.61 4.91 2.48
CA LEU A 106 15.11 6.28 2.27
C LEU A 106 15.43 7.21 3.45
N ILE A 107 15.38 6.70 4.69
CA ILE A 107 15.81 7.47 5.88
C ILE A 107 17.31 7.71 5.84
N SER A 108 18.12 6.69 5.56
CA SER A 108 19.59 6.83 5.51
C SER A 108 20.07 7.84 4.45
N LYS A 109 19.27 8.04 3.40
CA LYS A 109 19.52 8.99 2.32
C LYS A 109 18.79 10.33 2.53
N ASN A 110 18.23 10.56 3.72
CA ASN A 110 17.48 11.77 4.10
C ASN A 110 16.28 12.08 3.19
N ALA A 111 15.75 11.09 2.48
CA ALA A 111 14.52 11.22 1.68
C ALA A 111 13.26 11.10 2.54
N LEU A 112 13.35 10.40 3.68
CA LEU A 112 12.31 10.32 4.70
C LEU A 112 12.84 10.75 6.07
N PRO A 113 12.00 11.37 6.93
CA PRO A 113 12.40 11.70 8.29
C PRO A 113 12.55 10.43 9.15
N ALA A 114 13.45 10.49 10.13
CA ALA A 114 13.74 9.37 11.04
C ALA A 114 12.51 8.88 11.83
N SER A 115 11.44 9.68 11.95
CA SER A 115 10.16 9.29 12.56
C SER A 115 9.47 8.14 11.82
N PHE A 116 9.84 7.86 10.57
CA PHE A 116 9.34 6.71 9.82
C PHE A 116 10.06 5.41 10.19
N ALA A 117 11.19 5.45 10.90
CA ALA A 117 12.00 4.25 11.16
C ALA A 117 11.20 3.19 11.92
N GLY A 118 11.10 1.98 11.34
CA GLY A 118 10.29 0.89 11.92
C GLY A 118 8.78 1.17 11.94
N SER A 119 8.32 2.23 11.28
CA SER A 119 6.90 2.57 11.21
C SER A 119 6.16 1.59 10.31
N THR A 120 4.96 1.23 10.75
CA THR A 120 3.97 0.50 9.96
C THR A 120 2.71 1.32 9.84
N ASN A 121 1.93 1.12 8.79
CA ASN A 121 0.60 1.73 8.71
C ASN A 121 -0.38 1.07 9.71
N ALA A 122 -1.65 1.51 9.69
CA ALA A 122 -2.70 1.00 10.57
C ALA A 122 -3.00 -0.50 10.39
N TYR A 123 -2.51 -1.11 9.31
CA TYR A 123 -2.67 -2.52 8.97
C TYR A 123 -1.39 -3.35 9.25
N GLY A 124 -0.39 -2.75 9.90
CA GLY A 124 0.89 -3.41 10.20
C GLY A 124 1.76 -3.61 8.96
N GLN A 125 1.52 -2.85 7.88
CA GLN A 125 2.26 -2.97 6.63
C GLN A 125 3.46 -2.02 6.63
N THR A 126 4.55 -2.49 6.02
CA THR A 126 5.75 -1.72 5.68
C THR A 126 5.73 -1.37 4.20
N LEU A 127 6.36 -0.25 3.80
CA LEU A 127 6.39 0.17 2.39
C LEU A 127 7.77 -0.03 1.78
N SER A 128 7.81 -0.29 0.48
CA SER A 128 9.04 -0.33 -0.30
C SER A 128 8.80 0.23 -1.69
N ALA A 129 9.78 0.92 -2.24
CA ALA A 129 9.77 1.40 -3.61
C ALA A 129 10.54 0.44 -4.51
N ILE A 130 9.98 0.12 -5.67
CA ILE A 130 10.59 -0.66 -6.73
C ILE A 130 10.79 0.30 -7.89
N PHE A 131 12.05 0.51 -8.25
CA PHE A 131 12.47 1.30 -9.39
C PHE A 131 12.77 0.36 -10.56
N LYS A 132 12.34 0.74 -11.76
CA LYS A 132 12.62 0.00 -12.99
C LYS A 132 12.98 0.96 -14.13
N LEU A 133 13.83 0.52 -15.04
CA LEU A 133 14.06 1.25 -16.30
C LEU A 133 12.95 0.92 -17.31
N ALA A 134 12.21 1.93 -17.76
CA ALA A 134 11.32 1.82 -18.89
C ALA A 134 12.16 1.66 -20.17
N ASN A 135 12.05 0.50 -20.81
CA ASN A 135 12.76 0.15 -22.04
C ASN A 135 14.31 0.11 -21.92
N PRO A 136 14.86 -0.93 -21.28
CA PRO A 136 16.28 -1.19 -21.36
C PRO A 136 16.59 -1.73 -22.77
N ALA A 137 17.08 -0.88 -23.68
CA ALA A 137 17.49 -1.37 -24.99
C ALA A 137 18.44 -2.57 -24.83
N SER A 138 18.09 -3.68 -25.48
CA SER A 138 18.83 -4.92 -25.41
C SER A 138 20.13 -4.80 -26.20
N GLY A 139 21.23 -4.49 -25.51
CA GLY A 139 22.56 -4.42 -26.12
C GLY A 139 23.40 -3.25 -25.65
N SER A 140 24.68 -3.28 -26.03
CA SER A 140 25.72 -2.27 -25.78
C SER A 140 25.42 -0.87 -26.37
N GLU A 141 24.23 -0.63 -26.91
CA GLU A 141 23.84 0.60 -27.63
C GLU A 141 22.90 1.50 -26.82
N LEU A 142 22.98 1.48 -25.50
CA LEU A 142 22.52 2.64 -24.72
C LEU A 142 23.69 3.58 -24.61
N ALA A 143 23.89 4.37 -25.67
CA ALA A 143 24.65 5.60 -25.63
C ALA A 143 24.25 6.38 -24.36
N ASN A 144 25.21 7.12 -23.81
CA ASN A 144 25.07 8.03 -22.66
C ASN A 144 24.01 9.14 -22.91
N GLY A 145 22.76 8.78 -23.20
CA GLY A 145 21.68 9.63 -23.66
C GLY A 145 20.67 9.86 -22.55
N ASP A 146 20.42 11.14 -22.27
CA ASP A 146 19.80 11.73 -21.08
C ASP A 146 18.34 11.33 -20.75
N ASN A 147 17.69 10.45 -21.49
CA ASN A 147 16.24 10.19 -21.38
C ASN A 147 15.91 8.70 -21.16
N GLN A 148 16.48 8.09 -20.13
CA GLN A 148 15.93 6.83 -19.60
C GLN A 148 14.88 7.15 -18.54
N ASP A 149 13.64 6.75 -18.79
CA ASP A 149 12.56 6.92 -17.84
C ASP A 149 12.67 5.85 -16.74
N VAL A 150 12.55 6.30 -15.50
CA VAL A 150 12.54 5.43 -14.31
C VAL A 150 11.10 5.32 -13.82
N GLU A 151 10.56 4.12 -13.88
CA GLU A 151 9.26 3.79 -13.33
C GLU A 151 9.37 3.49 -11.85
N ILE A 152 8.35 3.86 -11.09
CA ILE A 152 8.30 3.71 -9.63
C ILE A 152 7.01 2.97 -9.27
N LEU A 153 7.15 1.87 -8.55
CA LEU A 153 6.06 1.16 -7.90
C LEU A 153 6.28 1.15 -6.39
N VAL A 154 5.29 1.56 -5.61
CA VAL A 154 5.39 1.61 -4.14
C VAL A 154 4.57 0.49 -3.52
N VAL A 155 5.19 -0.62 -3.17
CA VAL A 155 4.47 -1.81 -2.68
C VAL A 155 4.30 -1.78 -1.16
N ALA A 156 3.19 -2.34 -0.67
CA ALA A 156 3.02 -2.68 0.73
C ALA A 156 3.47 -4.12 0.99
N ASN A 157 4.32 -4.33 2.00
CA ASN A 157 4.85 -5.61 2.42
C ASN A 157 4.44 -5.93 3.85
N ASN A 158 4.18 -7.22 4.11
CA ASN A 158 3.78 -7.74 5.42
C ASN A 158 2.46 -7.16 5.93
N GLY A 159 1.99 -7.64 7.08
CA GLY A 159 0.74 -7.17 7.69
C GLY A 159 -0.50 -7.74 7.02
N VAL A 160 -1.65 -7.10 7.26
CA VAL A 160 -2.95 -7.55 6.76
C VAL A 160 -3.21 -6.89 5.39
N PRO A 161 -3.59 -7.64 4.34
CA PRO A 161 -3.94 -7.04 3.06
C PRO A 161 -5.17 -6.14 3.19
N ILE A 162 -5.14 -5.00 2.52
CA ILE A 162 -6.32 -4.12 2.42
C ILE A 162 -7.26 -4.78 1.40
N THR A 163 -8.41 -5.28 1.84
CA THR A 163 -9.37 -6.00 0.98
C THR A 163 -10.29 -5.05 0.22
N GLN A 164 -10.53 -5.35 -1.06
CA GLN A 164 -11.29 -4.53 -2.04
C GLN A 164 -12.77 -4.31 -1.74
N THR A 165 -13.38 -5.08 -0.84
CA THR A 165 -14.78 -4.85 -0.46
C THR A 165 -14.94 -3.65 0.49
N SER A 166 -13.83 -3.07 0.93
CA SER A 166 -13.84 -1.87 1.75
C SER A 166 -13.59 -0.65 0.87
N GLU A 167 -14.41 0.39 1.03
CA GLU A 167 -14.23 1.72 0.43
C GLU A 167 -12.80 2.28 0.66
N LEU A 168 -12.13 1.75 1.69
CA LEU A 168 -10.74 1.96 2.09
C LEU A 168 -9.73 1.57 0.99
N GLY A 169 -9.96 0.45 0.28
CA GLY A 169 -9.09 0.01 -0.82
C GLY A 169 -9.17 0.94 -2.03
N LEU A 170 -10.39 1.39 -2.34
CA LEU A 170 -10.66 2.37 -3.40
C LEU A 170 -10.09 3.75 -3.07
N ALA A 171 -10.19 4.22 -1.82
CA ALA A 171 -9.64 5.51 -1.41
C ALA A 171 -8.10 5.54 -1.51
N VAL A 172 -7.44 4.44 -1.17
CA VAL A 172 -5.98 4.31 -1.33
C VAL A 172 -5.60 4.34 -2.82
N GLU A 173 -6.34 3.65 -3.67
CA GLU A 173 -6.12 3.67 -5.13
C GLU A 173 -6.37 5.05 -5.74
N LEU A 174 -7.45 5.73 -5.35
CA LEU A 174 -7.82 7.08 -5.81
C LEU A 174 -6.77 8.14 -5.42
N LEU A 175 -6.06 7.93 -4.32
CA LEU A 175 -4.97 8.80 -3.84
C LEU A 175 -3.60 8.46 -4.46
N GLY A 176 -3.57 7.64 -5.51
CA GLY A 176 -2.35 7.26 -6.22
C GLY A 176 -1.62 6.07 -5.57
N GLY A 177 -2.28 5.34 -4.68
CA GLY A 177 -1.79 4.11 -4.09
C GLY A 177 -1.90 2.92 -5.05
N VAL A 178 -1.23 3.00 -6.19
CA VAL A 178 -1.11 1.91 -7.19
C VAL A 178 -0.14 0.80 -6.77
N GLY A 179 0.23 0.80 -5.49
CA GLY A 179 1.32 0.01 -4.98
C GLY A 179 1.18 -1.49 -5.04
N GLY A 180 -0.05 -1.96 -4.94
CA GLY A 180 -0.32 -3.35 -4.64
C GLY A 180 0.33 -3.82 -3.33
N PHE A 181 0.06 -5.08 -3.01
CA PHE A 181 0.46 -5.76 -1.79
C PHE A 181 1.28 -7.00 -2.15
N VAL A 182 2.36 -7.20 -1.40
CA VAL A 182 3.22 -8.38 -1.51
C VAL A 182 3.02 -9.20 -0.24
N PRO A 183 2.41 -10.39 -0.34
CA PRO A 183 2.18 -11.21 0.83
C PRO A 183 3.48 -11.80 1.40
N PRO A 184 3.51 -12.12 2.70
CA PRO A 184 4.63 -12.82 3.32
C PRO A 184 4.94 -14.15 2.63
N ALA A 185 6.21 -14.57 2.65
CA ALA A 185 6.63 -15.86 2.13
C ALA A 185 5.82 -17.02 2.75
N GLY A 186 5.37 -17.97 1.92
CA GLY A 186 4.57 -19.12 2.37
C GLY A 186 3.06 -18.90 2.42
N THR A 187 2.56 -17.70 2.09
CA THR A 187 1.11 -17.45 1.98
C THR A 187 0.59 -17.97 0.63
N SER A 188 -0.31 -18.95 0.64
CA SER A 188 -1.00 -19.45 -0.56
C SER A 188 -2.30 -18.68 -0.82
N GLY A 189 -2.49 -18.13 -2.02
CA GLY A 189 -3.69 -17.37 -2.40
C GLY A 189 -3.61 -16.73 -3.78
N LEU A 190 -4.55 -15.84 -4.10
CA LEU A 190 -4.66 -15.08 -5.38
C LEU A 190 -3.44 -14.19 -5.70
N CYS A 191 -2.50 -14.05 -4.77
CA CYS A 191 -1.24 -13.34 -4.96
C CYS A 191 -0.08 -14.24 -4.48
N PRO A 192 0.63 -14.94 -5.36
CA PRO A 192 1.73 -15.82 -4.97
C PRO A 192 2.90 -15.01 -4.38
N ALA A 193 3.24 -15.31 -3.12
CA ALA A 193 4.28 -14.62 -2.37
C ALA A 193 5.62 -14.56 -3.15
N GLY A 194 6.20 -13.36 -3.21
CA GLY A 194 7.50 -13.10 -3.81
C GLY A 194 7.55 -13.10 -5.35
N LYS A 195 6.45 -13.35 -6.05
CA LYS A 195 6.40 -13.36 -7.54
C LYS A 195 5.56 -12.25 -8.13
N GLU A 196 4.46 -11.93 -7.47
CA GLU A 196 3.48 -10.95 -7.96
C GLU A 196 3.25 -9.84 -6.94
N VAL A 197 2.93 -8.67 -7.45
CA VAL A 197 2.32 -7.58 -6.70
C VAL A 197 0.86 -7.55 -7.12
N CYS A 198 -0.02 -7.54 -6.13
CA CYS A 198 -1.44 -7.58 -6.39
C CYS A 198 -2.14 -6.37 -5.80
N GLY A 199 -2.95 -5.71 -6.62
CA GLY A 199 -3.79 -4.61 -6.19
C GLY A 199 -5.27 -4.93 -6.38
N PRO A 200 -6.12 -3.89 -6.29
CA PRO A 200 -7.55 -4.02 -6.50
C PRO A 200 -7.92 -4.51 -7.92
N GLY A 201 -8.20 -5.79 -8.09
CA GLY A 201 -8.67 -6.38 -9.34
C GLY A 201 -7.57 -6.63 -10.37
N TRP A 202 -6.31 -6.42 -10.00
CA TRP A 202 -5.15 -6.64 -10.86
C TRP A 202 -4.03 -7.35 -10.11
N ALA A 203 -3.25 -8.13 -10.84
CA ALA A 203 -1.99 -8.69 -10.40
C ALA A 203 -0.95 -8.41 -11.49
N SER A 204 0.28 -8.13 -11.08
CA SER A 204 1.40 -7.95 -11.99
C SER A 204 2.58 -8.75 -11.49
N THR A 205 3.17 -9.55 -12.38
CA THR A 205 4.48 -10.13 -12.13
C THR A 205 5.47 -8.99 -11.91
N LEU A 206 6.26 -9.09 -10.86
CA LEU A 206 7.27 -8.07 -10.56
C LEU A 206 8.32 -7.90 -11.68
N ALA A 207 8.54 -8.95 -12.48
CA ALA A 207 9.37 -8.88 -13.68
C ALA A 207 8.75 -8.00 -14.78
N ASP A 208 7.42 -7.99 -14.89
CA ASP A 208 6.65 -7.41 -15.99
C ASP A 208 6.01 -6.06 -15.64
N PHE A 209 6.12 -5.59 -14.39
CA PHE A 209 5.57 -4.29 -14.00
C PHE A 209 6.19 -3.18 -14.86
N GLY A 210 5.37 -2.35 -15.50
CA GLY A 210 5.82 -1.30 -16.43
C GLY A 210 6.45 -1.81 -17.74
N ALA A 211 6.45 -3.12 -17.98
CA ALA A 211 6.72 -3.63 -19.32
C ALA A 211 5.54 -3.25 -20.21
N CYS A 212 5.84 -2.49 -21.25
CA CYS A 212 4.82 -2.17 -22.23
C CYS A 212 4.32 -3.45 -22.89
N ARG A 213 3.02 -3.72 -22.79
CA ARG A 213 2.45 -4.98 -23.25
C ARG A 213 2.30 -4.92 -24.76
N LYS A 214 3.12 -5.70 -25.49
CA LYS A 214 2.94 -5.93 -26.92
C LYS A 214 1.49 -6.33 -27.22
N GLY A 215 0.79 -5.48 -27.96
CA GLY A 215 -0.59 -5.71 -28.40
C GLY A 215 -1.70 -5.18 -27.47
N VAL A 216 -1.37 -4.56 -26.33
CA VAL A 216 -2.35 -3.92 -25.44
C VAL A 216 -2.10 -2.41 -25.34
N ASP A 217 -0.83 -2.01 -25.24
CA ASP A 217 -0.45 -0.61 -25.10
C ASP A 217 0.01 -0.05 -26.46
N ALA A 218 -0.68 0.99 -26.95
CA ALA A 218 -0.36 1.62 -28.21
C ALA A 218 1.02 2.30 -28.14
N GLY A 219 1.94 1.91 -29.02
CA GLY A 219 3.28 2.51 -29.12
C GLY A 219 4.44 1.59 -28.72
N CYS A 220 4.18 0.32 -28.43
CA CYS A 220 5.21 -0.61 -28.01
C CYS A 220 5.50 -1.67 -29.08
N ASN A 221 6.64 -1.46 -29.77
CA ASN A 221 7.15 -2.29 -30.85
C ASN A 221 7.95 -3.51 -30.37
#